data_AF-A0AAV7LGS6-F1
#
_entry.id   AF-A0AAV7LGS6-F1
#
_cell.length_a   1.000
_cell.length_b   1.000
_cell.length_c   1.000
_cell.angle_alpha   90.00
_cell.angle_beta   90.00
_cell.angle_gamma   90.00
#
_symmetry.space_group_name_H-M   'P 1'
#
loop_
_entity.id
_entity.type
_entity.pdbx_description
1 polymer ?
#
loop_
_entity_poly.entity_id
_entity_poly.type
_entity_poly.pdbx_seq_one_letter_code
_entity_poly.pdbx_strand_id
1 'polypeptide(L)'
;MFPLCRTCVESKQTSECRQSDEQRLLEGTWCTIEVQKALEKGYRLCKILEIWHFPHTTNQLFSEYISLFVRDKQEASGYPDWCVDEASKQKYIADYHDHKGITLRPEFIKVNPARRQLAKLFLSSLWGKFAQHTNLSNTSIVTDPDDLFKYLFAPSYDVSNCEFIDDETAVLCWKYAKEYPQLVTI
;
A
#
# COMPACT_ATOMS: atom_id res chain seq x y z
N MET A 1 -5.19 -6.13 -14.27
CA MET A 1 -6.27 -6.96 -14.86
C MET A 1 -6.91 -7.72 -13.71
N PHE A 2 -8.24 -7.68 -13.53
CA PHE A 2 -8.93 -8.46 -12.50
C PHE A 2 -9.30 -9.83 -13.10
N PRO A 3 -8.61 -10.92 -12.76
CA PRO A 3 -8.84 -12.23 -13.37
C PRO A 3 -10.18 -12.81 -12.89
N LEU A 4 -11.09 -13.15 -13.80
CA LEU A 4 -12.30 -13.93 -13.49
C LEU A 4 -12.09 -15.46 -13.70
N CYS A 5 -10.95 -15.83 -14.27
CA CYS A 5 -10.53 -17.20 -14.56
C CYS A 5 -8.99 -17.20 -14.63
N ARG A 6 -8.34 -18.12 -13.89
CA ARG A 6 -6.88 -18.29 -13.91
C ARG A 6 -6.36 -18.52 -15.32
N THR A 7 -6.86 -19.55 -16.00
CA THR A 7 -6.37 -19.94 -17.33
C THR A 7 -6.54 -18.83 -18.36
N CYS A 8 -7.65 -18.10 -18.38
CA CYS A 8 -7.85 -16.99 -19.33
C CYS A 8 -6.83 -15.87 -19.14
N VAL A 9 -6.41 -15.60 -17.91
CA VAL A 9 -5.42 -14.55 -17.63
C VAL A 9 -4.01 -15.01 -17.98
N GLU A 10 -3.68 -16.27 -17.68
CA GLU A 10 -2.39 -16.87 -18.08
C GLU A 10 -2.24 -16.93 -19.60
N SER A 11 -3.29 -17.33 -20.32
CA SER A 11 -3.30 -17.43 -21.78
C SER A 11 -3.57 -16.09 -22.49
N LYS A 12 -3.86 -15.03 -21.75
CA LYS A 12 -4.24 -13.70 -22.28
C LYS A 12 -5.44 -13.77 -23.25
N GLN A 13 -6.38 -14.67 -22.97
CA GLN A 13 -7.60 -14.86 -23.74
C GLN A 13 -8.47 -13.59 -23.69
N THR A 14 -8.91 -13.11 -24.86
CA THR A 14 -9.80 -11.94 -24.99
C THR A 14 -11.25 -12.32 -25.33
N SER A 15 -11.51 -13.58 -25.68
CA SER A 15 -12.84 -14.11 -25.98
C SER A 15 -13.57 -14.63 -24.73
N GLU A 16 -14.86 -14.91 -24.87
CA GLU A 16 -15.70 -15.45 -23.78
C GLU A 16 -15.08 -16.72 -23.16
N CYS A 17 -15.10 -16.78 -21.83
CA CYS A 17 -14.50 -17.88 -21.09
C CYS A 17 -15.33 -19.17 -21.27
N ARG A 18 -14.68 -20.23 -21.75
CA ARG A 18 -15.26 -21.58 -21.89
C ARG A 18 -14.53 -22.64 -21.07
N GLN A 19 -13.73 -22.19 -20.11
CA GLN A 19 -12.92 -23.06 -19.26
C GLN A 19 -13.81 -23.77 -18.22
N SER A 20 -13.43 -24.98 -17.82
CA SER A 20 -14.11 -25.70 -16.73
C SER A 20 -13.94 -24.98 -15.40
N ASP A 21 -14.73 -25.33 -14.40
CA ASP A 21 -14.63 -24.74 -13.06
C ASP A 21 -13.23 -24.94 -12.44
N GLU A 22 -12.59 -26.08 -12.68
CA GLU A 22 -11.23 -26.39 -12.21
C GLU A 22 -10.16 -25.51 -12.88
N GLN A 23 -10.33 -25.21 -14.17
CA GLN A 23 -9.44 -24.32 -14.91
C GLN A 23 -9.65 -22.85 -14.53
N ARG A 24 -10.88 -22.49 -14.13
CA ARG A 24 -11.22 -21.15 -13.65
C ARG A 24 -10.73 -20.87 -12.25
N LEU A 25 -10.49 -21.90 -11.45
CA LEU A 25 -10.09 -21.80 -10.05
C LEU A 25 -8.92 -20.84 -9.86
N LEU A 26 -9.14 -19.85 -8.99
CA LEU A 26 -8.13 -18.91 -8.55
C LEU A 26 -7.56 -19.43 -7.23
N GLU A 27 -6.24 -19.42 -7.12
CA GLU A 27 -5.51 -19.73 -5.89
C GLU A 27 -4.70 -18.49 -5.47
N GLY A 28 -4.70 -18.19 -4.18
CA GLY A 28 -4.11 -16.97 -3.65
C GLY A 28 -4.51 -16.71 -2.21
N THR A 29 -4.10 -15.54 -1.73
CA THR A 29 -4.40 -15.04 -0.38
C THR A 29 -5.29 -13.83 -0.50
N TRP A 30 -6.41 -13.82 0.23
CA TRP A 30 -7.39 -12.74 0.18
C TRP A 30 -7.84 -12.36 1.59
N CYS A 31 -8.15 -11.08 1.78
CA CYS A 31 -8.78 -10.63 3.01
C CYS A 31 -10.23 -11.12 3.07
N THR A 32 -10.75 -11.34 4.29
CA THR A 32 -12.13 -11.84 4.49
C THR A 32 -13.18 -10.99 3.78
N ILE A 33 -12.99 -9.66 3.73
CA ILE A 33 -13.90 -8.74 3.03
C ILE A 33 -13.94 -8.99 1.51
N GLU A 34 -12.83 -9.38 0.90
CA GLU A 34 -12.76 -9.68 -0.54
C GLU A 34 -13.46 -11.00 -0.83
N VAL A 35 -13.26 -12.00 0.03
CA VAL A 35 -13.93 -13.31 -0.07
C VAL A 35 -15.44 -13.15 0.09
N GLN A 36 -15.90 -12.41 1.10
CA GLN A 36 -17.32 -12.10 1.29
C GLN A 36 -17.90 -11.42 0.04
N LYS A 37 -17.18 -10.44 -0.52
CA LYS A 37 -17.63 -9.78 -1.74
C LYS A 37 -17.67 -10.72 -2.94
N ALA A 38 -16.73 -11.65 -3.05
CA ALA A 38 -16.73 -12.65 -4.12
C ALA A 38 -17.95 -13.59 -4.00
N LEU A 39 -18.29 -14.04 -2.78
CA LEU A 39 -19.47 -14.87 -2.52
C LEU A 39 -20.77 -14.14 -2.91
N GLU A 40 -20.90 -12.86 -2.57
CA GLU A 40 -22.04 -12.01 -3.01
C GLU A 40 -22.15 -11.93 -4.54
N LYS A 41 -21.02 -12.03 -5.25
CA LYS A 41 -20.96 -11.99 -6.72
C LYS A 41 -21.11 -13.37 -7.36
N GLY A 42 -21.43 -14.40 -6.58
CA GLY A 42 -21.72 -15.75 -7.06
C GLY A 42 -20.50 -16.66 -7.21
N TYR A 43 -19.32 -16.24 -6.71
CA TYR A 43 -18.18 -17.14 -6.61
C TYR A 43 -18.42 -18.20 -5.54
N ARG A 44 -17.75 -19.34 -5.69
CA ARG A 44 -17.79 -20.45 -4.73
C ARG A 44 -16.42 -20.63 -4.11
N LEU A 45 -16.39 -20.79 -2.79
CA LEU A 45 -15.16 -21.12 -2.08
C LEU A 45 -14.89 -22.62 -2.22
N CYS A 46 -13.79 -22.99 -2.87
CA CYS A 46 -13.47 -24.40 -3.15
C CYS A 46 -12.70 -25.05 -2.00
N LYS A 47 -11.59 -24.45 -1.57
CA LYS A 47 -10.72 -24.98 -0.51
C LYS A 47 -10.10 -23.82 0.27
N ILE A 48 -10.05 -23.96 1.59
CA ILE A 48 -9.28 -23.09 2.47
C ILE A 48 -8.01 -23.84 2.85
N LEU A 49 -6.85 -23.24 2.62
CA LEU A 49 -5.56 -23.83 3.00
C LEU A 49 -5.13 -23.36 4.39
N GLU A 50 -5.28 -22.05 4.65
CA GLU A 50 -4.82 -21.42 5.87
C GLU A 50 -5.72 -20.21 6.19
N ILE A 51 -5.91 -19.92 7.49
CA ILE A 51 -6.66 -18.76 7.97
C ILE A 51 -5.82 -18.01 9.00
N TRP A 52 -5.61 -16.73 8.75
CA TRP A 52 -5.01 -15.80 9.71
C TRP A 52 -6.14 -14.99 10.35
N HIS A 53 -6.54 -15.38 11.56
CA HIS A 53 -7.64 -14.75 12.28
C HIS A 53 -7.12 -13.76 13.33
N PHE A 54 -7.58 -12.51 13.23
CA PHE A 54 -7.27 -11.44 14.20
C PHE A 54 -8.54 -11.18 15.03
N PRO A 55 -8.63 -11.66 16.29
CA PRO A 55 -9.87 -11.61 17.07
C PRO A 55 -10.23 -10.19 17.54
N HIS A 56 -9.25 -9.30 17.59
CA HIS A 56 -9.43 -7.92 18.03
C HIS A 56 -9.35 -6.97 16.85
N THR A 57 -10.30 -6.05 16.76
CA THR A 57 -10.31 -4.97 15.79
C THR A 57 -10.51 -3.64 16.49
N THR A 58 -9.99 -2.57 15.90
CA THR A 58 -10.17 -1.21 16.41
C THR A 58 -10.30 -0.24 15.25
N ASN A 59 -11.15 0.76 15.42
CA ASN A 59 -11.27 1.91 14.52
C ASN A 59 -10.50 3.14 15.04
N GLN A 60 -9.79 3.01 16.17
CA GLN A 60 -9.16 4.14 16.86
C GLN A 60 -7.67 4.30 16.54
N LEU A 61 -6.96 3.21 16.21
CA LEU A 61 -5.50 3.18 16.08
C LEU A 61 -4.91 4.31 15.22
N PHE A 62 -5.56 4.63 14.10
CA PHE A 62 -5.13 5.71 13.19
C PHE A 62 -6.09 6.90 13.15
N SER A 63 -7.14 6.89 13.98
CA SER A 63 -8.22 7.88 13.91
C SER A 63 -7.70 9.31 14.10
N GLU A 64 -6.85 9.53 15.11
CA GLU A 64 -6.26 10.84 15.40
C GLU A 64 -5.29 11.29 14.30
N TYR A 65 -4.44 10.39 13.82
CA TYR A 65 -3.51 10.65 12.71
C TYR A 65 -4.26 11.06 11.44
N ILE A 66 -5.28 10.29 11.05
CA ILE A 66 -6.09 10.57 9.87
C ILE A 66 -6.83 11.89 10.06
N SER A 67 -7.44 12.11 11.22
CA SER A 67 -8.19 13.34 11.52
C SER A 67 -7.31 14.58 11.43
N LEU A 68 -6.07 14.49 11.96
CA LEU A 68 -5.08 15.56 11.89
C LEU A 68 -4.78 15.95 10.44
N PHE A 69 -4.40 15.00 9.59
CA PHE A 69 -4.01 15.31 8.21
C PHE A 69 -5.19 15.60 7.29
N VAL A 70 -6.38 15.03 7.55
CA VAL A 70 -7.61 15.41 6.85
C VAL A 70 -7.98 16.86 7.16
N ARG A 71 -7.93 17.26 8.45
CA ARG A 71 -8.12 18.66 8.86
C ARG A 71 -7.13 19.58 8.17
N ASP A 72 -5.82 19.30 8.28
CA ASP A 72 -4.77 20.14 7.71
C ASP A 72 -4.89 20.26 6.18
N LYS A 73 -5.25 19.16 5.50
CA LYS A 73 -5.51 19.15 4.05
C LYS A 73 -6.71 20.02 3.68
N GLN A 74 -7.75 20.02 4.51
CA GLN A 74 -8.97 20.77 4.28
C GLN A 74 -8.78 22.26 4.57
N GLU A 75 -8.16 22.61 5.71
CA GLU A 75 -7.82 23.99 6.08
C GLU A 75 -6.90 24.64 5.02
N ALA A 76 -5.89 23.91 4.55
CA ALA A 76 -4.99 24.38 3.48
C ALA A 76 -5.68 24.50 2.11
N SER A 77 -6.90 23.98 1.96
CA SER A 77 -7.70 24.13 0.75
C SER A 77 -8.41 25.48 0.69
N GLY A 78 -8.51 26.20 1.80
CA GLY A 78 -9.33 27.41 1.90
C GLY A 78 -10.83 27.11 1.98
N TYR A 79 -11.62 28.18 2.05
CA TYR A 79 -13.07 28.07 2.00
C TYR A 79 -13.56 27.79 0.57
N PRO A 80 -14.65 27.02 0.41
CA PRO A 80 -15.36 26.92 -0.86
C PRO A 80 -15.90 28.26 -1.38
N ASP A 81 -16.15 28.36 -2.68
CA ASP A 81 -16.63 29.61 -3.33
C ASP A 81 -17.96 30.15 -2.77
N TRP A 82 -18.80 29.28 -2.20
CA TRP A 82 -20.09 29.67 -1.61
C TRP A 82 -19.99 30.27 -0.20
N CYS A 83 -18.81 30.22 0.44
CA CYS A 83 -18.56 30.75 1.78
C CYS A 83 -18.14 32.23 1.72
N VAL A 84 -19.07 33.12 1.37
CA VAL A 84 -18.80 34.54 1.15
C VAL A 84 -18.87 35.35 2.46
N ASP A 85 -19.84 35.04 3.30
CA ASP A 85 -20.14 35.72 4.56
C ASP A 85 -19.76 34.85 5.78
N GLU A 86 -19.82 35.44 6.97
CA GLU A 86 -19.42 34.75 8.19
C GLU A 86 -20.39 33.62 8.59
N ALA A 87 -21.68 33.73 8.26
CA ALA A 87 -22.64 32.68 8.57
C ALA A 87 -22.43 31.45 7.66
N SER A 88 -22.10 31.66 6.37
CA SER A 88 -21.78 30.55 5.46
C SER A 88 -20.46 29.85 5.81
N LYS A 89 -19.44 30.57 6.28
CA LYS A 89 -18.22 29.96 6.84
C LYS A 89 -18.48 29.12 8.07
N GLN A 90 -19.34 29.59 8.98
CA GLN A 90 -19.63 28.88 10.22
C GLN A 90 -20.47 27.64 9.94
N LYS A 91 -21.39 27.74 8.98
CA LYS A 91 -22.11 26.59 8.43
C LYS A 91 -21.15 25.57 7.84
N TYR A 92 -20.17 26.00 7.04
CA TYR A 92 -19.17 25.07 6.48
C TYR A 92 -18.41 24.30 7.55
N ILE A 93 -17.99 24.97 8.63
CA ILE A 93 -17.27 24.32 9.74
C ILE A 93 -18.18 23.34 10.48
N ALA A 94 -19.42 23.73 10.76
CA ALA A 94 -20.42 22.87 11.39
C ALA A 94 -20.73 21.63 10.53
N ASP A 95 -21.03 21.82 9.24
CA ASP A 95 -21.31 20.75 8.29
C ASP A 95 -20.12 19.78 8.17
N TYR A 96 -18.88 20.28 8.25
CA TYR A 96 -17.69 19.43 8.20
C TYR A 96 -17.56 18.59 9.48
N HIS A 97 -17.80 19.19 10.64
CA HIS A 97 -17.82 18.46 11.91
C HIS A 97 -18.92 17.40 11.93
N ASP A 98 -20.15 17.73 11.52
CA ASP A 98 -21.28 16.81 11.60
C ASP A 98 -21.13 15.61 10.66
N HIS A 99 -20.59 15.82 9.46
CA HIS A 99 -20.41 14.74 8.49
C HIS A 99 -19.09 13.97 8.62
N LYS A 100 -18.02 14.59 9.14
CA LYS A 100 -16.67 13.99 9.18
C LYS A 100 -16.12 13.77 10.59
N GLY A 101 -16.76 14.32 11.61
CA GLY A 101 -16.29 14.29 13.00
C GLY A 101 -15.01 15.11 13.23
N ILE A 102 -14.69 16.05 12.34
CA ILE A 102 -13.43 16.81 12.37
C ILE A 102 -13.74 18.29 12.52
N THR A 103 -13.25 18.90 13.61
CA THR A 103 -13.37 20.35 13.82
C THR A 103 -12.26 21.08 13.06
N LEU A 104 -12.67 21.91 12.09
CA LEU A 104 -11.77 22.82 11.38
C LEU A 104 -11.52 24.08 12.21
N ARG A 105 -10.33 24.66 12.08
CA ARG A 105 -9.96 25.90 12.78
C ARG A 105 -10.08 27.10 11.83
N PRO A 106 -11.04 28.02 12.05
CA PRO A 106 -11.32 29.14 11.14
C PRO A 106 -10.07 29.93 10.72
N GLU A 107 -9.16 30.17 11.67
CA GLU A 107 -7.94 30.96 11.52
C GLU A 107 -6.87 30.28 10.64
N PHE A 108 -6.95 28.96 10.46
CA PHE A 108 -6.02 28.20 9.62
C PHE A 108 -6.60 27.89 8.23
N ILE A 109 -7.88 28.21 7.97
CA ILE A 109 -8.51 27.99 6.67
C ILE A 109 -8.02 29.06 5.69
N LYS A 110 -6.97 28.72 4.94
CA LYS A 110 -6.37 29.57 3.92
C LYS A 110 -5.76 28.70 2.84
N VAL A 111 -5.92 29.12 1.58
CA VAL A 111 -5.31 28.44 0.44
C VAL A 111 -3.79 28.37 0.63
N ASN A 112 -3.28 27.15 0.78
CA ASN A 112 -1.86 26.83 0.89
C ASN A 112 -1.57 25.52 0.13
N PRO A 113 -1.19 25.62 -1.15
CA PRO A 113 -0.98 24.46 -2.00
C PRO A 113 0.12 23.51 -1.49
N ALA A 114 1.18 24.04 -0.88
CA ALA A 114 2.28 23.24 -0.35
C ALA A 114 1.84 22.41 0.86
N ARG A 115 1.19 23.05 1.84
CA ARG A 115 0.68 22.35 3.03
C ARG A 115 -0.38 21.31 2.66
N ARG A 116 -1.26 21.64 1.72
CA ARG A 116 -2.26 20.69 1.21
C ARG A 116 -1.60 19.45 0.59
N GLN A 117 -0.55 19.64 -0.21
CA GLN A 117 0.19 18.55 -0.82
C GLN A 117 0.87 17.66 0.22
N LEU A 118 1.53 18.25 1.23
CA LEU A 118 2.15 17.50 2.33
C LEU A 118 1.11 16.71 3.14
N ALA A 119 0.00 17.33 3.53
CA ALA A 119 -1.05 16.65 4.27
C ALA A 119 -1.67 15.49 3.45
N LYS A 120 -1.87 15.69 2.13
CA LYS A 120 -2.29 14.61 1.23
C LYS A 120 -1.24 13.50 1.14
N LEU A 121 0.03 13.85 1.04
CA LEU A 121 1.14 12.89 0.98
C LEU A 121 1.14 12.01 2.22
N PHE A 122 1.07 12.58 3.43
CA PHE A 122 1.04 11.80 4.67
C PHE A 122 -0.15 10.84 4.76
N LEU A 123 -1.34 11.26 4.31
CA LEU A 123 -2.51 10.38 4.23
C LEU A 123 -2.30 9.18 3.29
N SER A 124 -1.65 9.40 2.14
CA SER A 124 -1.36 8.33 1.17
C SER A 124 -0.18 7.45 1.58
N SER A 125 0.87 8.04 2.14
CA SER A 125 2.11 7.36 2.51
C SER A 125 1.93 6.40 3.67
N LEU A 126 1.00 6.66 4.59
CA LEU A 126 0.71 5.76 5.71
C LEU A 126 0.40 4.34 5.21
N TRP A 127 -0.60 4.20 4.35
CA TRP A 127 -1.00 2.90 3.79
C TRP A 127 0.08 2.30 2.89
N GLY A 128 0.78 3.16 2.13
CA GLY A 128 1.90 2.72 1.29
C GLY A 128 3.05 2.09 2.09
N LYS A 129 3.29 2.55 3.33
CA LYS A 129 4.32 1.96 4.20
C LYS A 129 3.91 0.62 4.79
N PHE A 130 2.66 0.46 5.21
CA PHE A 130 2.17 -0.85 5.66
C PHE A 130 2.11 -1.89 4.54
N ALA A 131 1.86 -1.46 3.30
CA ALA A 131 1.88 -2.33 2.12
C ALA A 131 3.28 -2.44 1.48
N GLN A 132 4.32 -1.87 2.09
CA GLN A 132 5.65 -1.88 1.50
C GLN A 132 6.21 -3.31 1.49
N HIS A 133 6.72 -3.72 0.33
CA HIS A 133 7.40 -5.01 0.19
C HIS A 133 8.62 -5.06 1.11
N THR A 134 8.74 -6.12 1.91
CA THR A 134 9.78 -6.25 2.95
C THR A 134 11.15 -6.59 2.38
N ASN A 135 11.20 -7.26 1.22
CA ASN A 135 12.44 -7.69 0.59
C ASN A 135 12.65 -6.99 -0.76
N LEU A 136 12.95 -5.69 -0.72
CA LEU A 136 13.29 -4.92 -1.92
C LEU A 136 14.72 -5.23 -2.38
N SER A 137 14.99 -5.09 -3.67
CA SER A 137 16.36 -5.15 -4.18
C SER A 137 17.18 -4.00 -3.58
N ASN A 138 18.33 -4.34 -3.03
CA ASN A 138 19.32 -3.45 -2.48
C ASN A 138 20.47 -3.30 -3.46
N THR A 139 21.13 -2.14 -3.41
CA THR A 139 22.36 -1.88 -4.14
C THR A 139 23.48 -1.66 -3.14
N SER A 140 24.55 -2.45 -3.25
CA SER A 140 25.74 -2.33 -2.41
C SER A 140 26.96 -2.10 -3.30
N ILE A 141 27.82 -1.19 -2.88
CA ILE A 141 29.13 -0.95 -3.48
C ILE A 141 30.13 -1.66 -2.59
N VAL A 142 30.90 -2.58 -3.15
CA VAL A 142 31.82 -3.45 -2.44
C VAL A 142 33.21 -3.29 -3.02
N THR A 143 34.17 -3.04 -2.14
CA THR A 143 35.59 -2.94 -2.48
C THR A 143 36.43 -4.08 -1.89
N ASP A 144 35.89 -4.78 -0.88
CA ASP A 144 36.54 -5.93 -0.26
C ASP A 144 36.12 -7.23 -0.98
N PRO A 145 37.07 -8.02 -1.51
CA PRO A 145 36.78 -9.32 -2.10
C PRO A 145 35.98 -10.25 -1.19
N ASP A 146 36.20 -10.22 0.13
CA ASP A 146 35.49 -11.11 1.06
C ASP A 146 34.00 -10.77 1.15
N ASP A 147 33.65 -9.48 1.17
CA ASP A 147 32.27 -9.02 1.12
C ASP A 147 31.61 -9.38 -0.22
N LEU A 148 32.37 -9.28 -1.33
CA LEU A 148 31.87 -9.65 -2.65
C LEU A 148 31.53 -11.15 -2.68
N PHE A 149 32.43 -12.00 -2.17
CA PHE A 149 32.20 -13.44 -2.07
C PHE A 149 31.04 -13.80 -1.15
N LYS A 150 30.86 -13.07 -0.05
CA LYS A 150 29.71 -13.25 0.82
C LYS A 150 28.38 -13.03 0.07
N TYR A 151 28.27 -11.97 -0.73
CA TYR A 151 27.04 -11.75 -1.50
C TYR A 151 26.84 -12.79 -2.60
N LEU A 152 27.90 -13.17 -3.31
CA LEU A 152 27.80 -14.08 -4.46
C LEU A 152 27.56 -15.53 -4.06
N PHE A 153 28.10 -15.97 -2.93
CA PHE A 153 28.13 -17.39 -2.56
C PHE A 153 27.35 -17.73 -1.29
N ALA A 154 27.00 -16.77 -0.43
CA ALA A 154 26.15 -17.09 0.70
C ALA A 154 24.70 -17.30 0.25
N PRO A 155 24.04 -18.40 0.67
CA PRO A 155 22.68 -18.74 0.23
C PRO A 155 21.61 -17.77 0.73
N SER A 156 21.97 -16.89 1.67
CA SER A 156 21.09 -15.84 2.19
C SER A 156 20.79 -14.74 1.18
N TYR A 157 21.60 -14.59 0.13
CA TYR A 157 21.49 -13.53 -0.85
C TYR A 157 21.17 -14.09 -2.24
N ASP A 158 20.28 -13.41 -2.95
CA ASP A 158 19.98 -13.63 -4.37
C ASP A 158 20.48 -12.40 -5.13
N VAL A 159 21.63 -12.55 -5.80
CA VAL A 159 22.29 -11.49 -6.56
C VAL A 159 21.72 -11.45 -7.97
N SER A 160 21.07 -10.35 -8.29
CA SER A 160 20.48 -10.07 -9.61
C SER A 160 21.47 -9.47 -10.60
N ASN A 161 22.44 -8.69 -10.11
CA ASN A 161 23.45 -8.06 -10.95
C ASN A 161 24.75 -7.84 -10.18
N CYS A 162 25.88 -7.91 -10.88
CA CYS A 162 27.22 -7.62 -10.38
C CYS A 162 28.02 -6.93 -11.49
N GLU A 163 28.34 -5.66 -11.29
CA GLU A 163 29.09 -4.85 -12.26
C GLU A 163 30.36 -4.31 -11.61
N PHE A 164 31.51 -4.53 -12.22
CA PHE A 164 32.76 -3.92 -11.78
C PHE A 164 32.89 -2.52 -12.39
N ILE A 165 33.01 -1.50 -11.55
CA ILE A 165 33.26 -0.12 -11.99
C ILE A 165 34.74 0.03 -12.37
N ASP A 166 35.61 -0.58 -11.56
CA ASP A 166 37.06 -0.63 -11.73
C ASP A 166 37.60 -1.94 -11.16
N ASP A 167 38.94 -2.08 -11.15
CA ASP A 167 39.62 -3.31 -10.73
C ASP A 167 39.44 -3.64 -9.23
N GLU A 168 39.01 -2.67 -8.41
CA GLU A 168 38.88 -2.82 -6.96
C GLU A 168 37.42 -2.69 -6.48
N THR A 169 36.49 -2.25 -7.32
CA THR A 169 35.13 -1.88 -6.91
C THR A 169 34.05 -2.58 -7.73
N ALA A 170 33.15 -3.28 -7.05
CA ALA A 170 31.96 -3.91 -7.63
C ALA A 170 30.66 -3.29 -7.08
N VAL A 171 29.67 -3.12 -7.96
CA VAL A 171 28.29 -2.77 -7.64
C VAL A 171 27.43 -4.02 -7.74
N LEU A 172 26.78 -4.36 -6.64
CA LEU A 172 25.91 -5.52 -6.52
C LEU A 172 24.47 -5.08 -6.36
N CYS A 173 23.57 -5.66 -7.15
CA CYS A 173 22.13 -5.58 -6.92
C CYS A 173 21.64 -6.92 -6.37
N TRP A 174 21.15 -6.94 -5.15
CA TRP A 174 20.82 -8.19 -4.45
C TRP A 174 19.53 -8.05 -3.62
N LYS A 175 18.92 -9.18 -3.29
CA LYS A 175 17.81 -9.28 -2.33
C LYS A 175 18.03 -10.49 -1.43
N TYR A 176 17.31 -10.61 -0.33
CA TYR A 176 17.39 -11.84 0.48
C TYR A 176 16.74 -13.01 -0.26
N ALA A 177 17.31 -14.20 -0.13
CA ALA A 177 16.69 -15.42 -0.64
C ALA A 177 15.36 -15.67 0.11
N LYS A 178 14.37 -16.25 -0.59
CA LYS A 178 13.00 -16.44 -0.06
C LYS A 178 12.94 -17.26 1.24
N GLU A 179 13.92 -18.13 1.44
CA GLU A 179 14.06 -19.01 2.61
C GLU A 179 14.63 -18.29 3.84
N TYR A 180 15.17 -17.09 3.65
CA TYR A 180 15.77 -16.26 4.71
C TYR A 180 15.13 -14.87 4.74
N PRO A 181 13.80 -14.76 4.93
CA PRO A 181 13.14 -13.47 5.01
C PRO A 181 13.64 -12.71 6.24
N GLN A 182 13.85 -11.39 6.10
CA GLN A 182 14.14 -10.53 7.25
C GLN A 182 13.00 -10.62 8.28
N LEU A 183 13.34 -10.82 9.55
CA LEU A 183 12.43 -10.53 10.65
C LEU A 183 12.25 -9.01 10.69
N VAL A 184 11.12 -8.53 10.17
CA VAL A 184 10.76 -7.12 10.28
C VAL A 184 10.15 -6.91 11.66
N THR A 185 10.94 -6.39 12.60
CA THR A 185 10.41 -5.86 13.86
C THR A 185 9.76 -4.52 13.55
N ILE A 186 8.43 -4.44 13.73
CA ILE A 186 7.66 -3.19 13.64
C ILE A 186 7.85 -2.39 14.93
#